data_AF-A0A3B3BW24-F1
#
_entry.id   AF-A0A3B3BW24-F1
#
_cell.length_a   1.000
_cell.length_b   1.000
_cell.length_c   1.000
_cell.angle_alpha   90.00
_cell.angle_beta   90.00
_cell.angle_gamma   90.00
#
_symmetry.space_group_name_H-M   'P 1'
#
loop_
_entity.id
_entity.type
_entity.pdbx_description
1 polymer ?
#
loop_
_entity_poly.entity_id
_entity_poly.type
_entity_poly.pdbx_seq_one_letter_code
_entity_poly.pdbx_strand_id
1 'polypeptide(L)'
;MYICKRFIYRSLFLSFHSLIPSVLSVLCHHFLCFLSLYLICWMLWLSTHCETADSASCLLMSPHPVVIYEPHVFHSDSIESKHEVTILSGLNEFVVKFHGPPGTPYEGGVWKVRVDLPDKYPFKSPSIGFMNKIFHPNIDEASGTVCLDVINQTWTALYDLTNIFESFLPQLLAYPNPIDPLNGDAAAMYLHRPEDYKHKIKEYIQKYATEEALKEQEEGRGDSSSESSMSDFSEDEAQDMEL
;
A
#
# COMPACT_ATOMS: atom_id res chain seq x y z
N MET A 1 36.38 -6.85 14.33
CA MET A 1 37.65 -6.13 14.15
C MET A 1 37.40 -4.98 13.19
N TYR A 2 37.36 -3.77 13.76
CA TYR A 2 37.13 -2.48 13.12
C TYR A 2 38.16 -2.15 12.03
N ILE A 3 37.74 -1.43 10.99
CA ILE A 3 38.44 -0.35 10.26
C ILE A 3 37.31 0.37 9.48
N CYS A 4 36.78 1.54 9.86
CA CYS A 4 37.36 2.88 10.00
C CYS A 4 37.57 3.61 8.66
N LYS A 5 36.71 4.62 8.40
CA LYS A 5 36.94 5.93 7.70
C LYS A 5 35.54 6.58 7.54
N ARG A 6 35.15 7.64 8.27
CA ARG A 6 35.72 9.00 8.48
C ARG A 6 35.67 9.81 7.17
N PHE A 7 35.25 11.09 7.30
CA PHE A 7 34.96 12.16 6.31
C PHE A 7 33.43 12.35 6.14
N ILE A 8 32.78 13.48 6.45
CA ILE A 8 33.16 14.90 6.57
C ILE A 8 32.23 15.60 7.59
N TYR A 9 32.80 16.23 8.62
CA TYR A 9 32.16 17.32 9.37
C TYR A 9 33.10 18.51 9.27
N ARG A 10 32.75 19.52 8.48
CA ARG A 10 33.37 20.86 8.54
C ARG A 10 32.59 21.88 7.71
N SER A 11 31.80 22.70 8.39
CA SER A 11 31.56 24.13 8.10
C SER A 11 30.47 24.62 9.06
N LEU A 12 30.88 25.36 10.09
CA LEU A 12 30.77 26.83 10.16
C LEU A 12 29.38 27.26 10.67
N PHE A 13 29.26 27.35 12.00
CA PHE A 13 28.36 28.32 12.62
C PHE A 13 29.25 29.35 13.33
N LEU A 14 29.23 30.56 12.79
CA LEU A 14 29.99 31.71 13.27
C LEU A 14 29.36 32.28 14.53
N SER A 15 30.19 32.34 15.56
CA SER A 15 30.41 33.40 16.55
C SER A 15 29.42 34.58 16.57
N PHE A 16 28.70 34.73 17.68
CA PHE A 16 28.40 36.05 18.25
C PHE A 16 28.48 36.02 19.79
N HIS A 17 29.14 37.05 20.31
CA HIS A 17 29.19 37.56 21.68
C HIS A 17 30.16 36.96 22.72
N SER A 18 31.23 37.74 22.89
CA SER A 18 32.09 37.91 24.05
C SER A 18 31.31 38.51 25.24
N LEU A 19 31.51 37.99 26.46
CA LEU A 19 31.71 38.72 27.73
C LEU A 19 31.69 37.73 28.94
N ILE A 20 32.78 37.79 29.71
CA ILE A 20 33.19 37.11 30.98
C ILE A 20 32.22 37.49 32.16
N PRO A 21 32.15 36.88 33.39
CA PRO A 21 33.09 35.98 34.12
C PRO A 21 32.55 34.77 34.95
N SER A 22 33.45 33.82 35.18
CA SER A 22 33.78 33.11 36.44
C SER A 22 32.71 32.93 37.54
N VAL A 23 31.69 32.10 37.31
CA VAL A 23 30.96 31.39 38.40
C VAL A 23 30.57 29.94 38.05
N LEU A 24 30.82 29.48 36.81
CA LEU A 24 30.36 28.15 36.33
C LEU A 24 31.32 26.97 36.61
N SER A 25 32.50 27.22 37.18
CA SER A 25 33.48 26.15 37.43
C SER A 25 33.09 25.22 38.59
N VAL A 26 32.40 25.74 39.61
CA VAL A 26 32.07 24.97 40.83
C VAL A 26 30.76 24.17 40.68
N LEU A 27 29.83 24.62 39.83
CA LEU A 27 28.57 23.92 39.54
C LEU A 27 28.75 22.71 38.62
N CYS A 28 29.78 22.69 37.77
CA CYS A 28 30.06 21.59 36.86
C CYS A 28 30.56 20.32 37.59
N HIS A 29 31.32 20.49 38.67
CA HIS A 29 31.87 19.35 39.42
C HIS A 29 30.83 18.63 40.28
N HIS A 30 29.83 19.37 40.80
CA HIS A 30 28.70 18.76 41.52
C HIS A 30 27.74 18.04 40.58
N PHE A 31 27.46 18.59 39.39
CA PHE A 31 26.58 17.94 38.41
C PHE A 31 27.15 16.64 37.83
N LEU A 32 28.46 16.58 37.60
CA LEU A 32 29.12 15.36 37.10
C LEU A 32 29.18 14.24 38.15
N CYS A 33 29.32 14.56 39.44
CA CYS A 33 29.22 13.57 40.51
C CYS A 33 27.78 13.02 40.68
N PHE A 34 26.76 13.84 40.46
CA PHE A 34 25.36 13.40 40.53
C PHE A 34 24.97 12.48 39.36
N LEU A 35 25.44 12.74 38.13
CA LEU A 35 25.22 11.83 37.00
C LEU A 35 25.93 10.49 37.19
N SER A 36 27.14 10.49 37.77
CA SER A 36 27.92 9.29 38.06
C SER A 36 27.20 8.35 39.04
N LEU A 37 26.69 8.89 40.15
CA LEU A 37 25.94 8.10 41.15
C LEU A 37 24.60 7.60 40.60
N TYR A 38 23.93 8.37 39.74
CA TYR A 38 22.69 7.92 39.10
C TYR A 38 22.92 6.77 38.10
N LEU A 39 23.98 6.86 37.29
CA LEU A 39 24.38 5.80 36.36
C LEU A 39 24.83 4.53 37.09
N ILE A 40 25.53 4.67 38.21
CA ILE A 40 25.96 3.53 39.05
C ILE A 40 24.75 2.88 39.74
N CYS A 41 23.83 3.67 40.31
CA CYS A 41 22.57 3.15 40.86
C CYS A 41 21.70 2.48 39.78
N TRP A 42 21.64 3.04 38.56
CA TRP A 42 20.89 2.46 37.46
C TRP A 42 21.51 1.15 36.97
N MET A 43 22.84 1.07 36.87
CA MET A 43 23.56 -0.15 36.51
C MET A 43 23.44 -1.24 37.59
N LEU A 44 23.46 -0.87 38.86
CA LEU A 44 23.26 -1.80 39.99
C LEU A 44 21.80 -2.27 40.09
N TRP A 45 20.82 -1.42 39.77
CA TRP A 45 19.41 -1.79 39.66
C TRP A 45 19.17 -2.75 38.50
N LEU A 46 19.76 -2.48 37.32
CA LEU A 46 19.69 -3.35 36.15
C LEU A 46 20.33 -4.73 36.41
N SER A 47 21.39 -4.77 37.22
CA SER A 47 22.07 -6.03 37.57
C SER A 47 21.33 -6.86 38.63
N THR A 48 20.45 -6.24 39.43
CA THR A 48 19.69 -6.93 40.49
C THR A 48 18.27 -7.34 40.07
N HIS A 49 17.72 -6.76 39.00
CA HIS A 49 16.35 -7.05 38.53
C HIS A 49 16.32 -7.82 37.19
N CYS A 50 17.46 -8.35 36.73
CA CYS A 50 17.59 -9.11 35.48
C CYS A 50 17.45 -10.65 35.67
N GLU A 51 16.82 -11.10 36.75
CA GLU A 51 16.31 -12.46 36.85
C GLU A 51 14.85 -12.37 37.29
N THR A 52 13.93 -12.78 36.41
CA THR A 52 12.46 -12.82 36.56
C THR A 52 11.71 -11.49 36.41
N ALA A 53 11.53 -11.02 35.17
CA ALA A 53 10.48 -10.06 34.85
C ALA A 53 9.77 -10.45 33.55
N ASP A 54 8.52 -10.90 33.69
CA ASP A 54 7.61 -11.10 32.57
C ASP A 54 7.41 -9.79 31.79
N SER A 55 7.34 -9.93 30.47
CA SER A 55 7.30 -8.88 29.44
C SER A 55 6.22 -7.78 29.59
N ALA A 56 5.30 -7.89 30.56
CA ALA A 56 4.20 -6.96 30.76
C ALA A 56 4.51 -5.77 31.69
N SER A 57 5.56 -5.83 32.53
CA SER A 57 5.81 -4.78 33.54
C SER A 57 6.79 -3.68 33.12
N CYS A 58 7.59 -3.91 32.07
CA CYS A 58 8.60 -2.94 31.62
C CYS A 58 8.05 -1.73 30.84
N LEU A 59 6.75 -1.69 30.51
CA LEU A 59 6.15 -0.62 29.71
C LEU A 59 5.73 0.62 30.52
N LEU A 60 5.87 0.62 31.85
CA LEU A 60 5.35 1.71 32.70
C LEU A 60 6.36 2.79 33.09
N MET A 61 7.56 2.83 32.50
CA MET A 61 8.58 3.84 32.88
C MET A 61 9.25 4.53 31.69
N SER A 62 8.47 4.95 30.69
CA SER A 62 8.94 5.90 29.67
C SER A 62 8.21 7.24 29.82
N PRO A 63 8.91 8.39 29.85
CA PRO A 63 8.28 9.72 29.89
C PRO A 63 7.80 10.20 28.51
N HIS A 64 7.80 9.34 27.49
CA HIS A 64 7.15 9.63 26.21
C HIS A 64 5.71 9.12 26.22
N PRO A 65 4.76 9.88 25.63
CA PRO A 65 3.38 9.42 25.51
C PRO A 65 3.38 8.06 24.82
N VAL A 66 2.93 7.04 25.54
CA VAL A 66 2.63 5.74 24.96
C VAL A 66 1.48 5.99 24.01
N VAL A 67 1.80 6.11 22.72
CA VAL A 67 0.81 5.98 21.65
C VAL A 67 0.36 4.53 21.75
N ILE A 68 -0.78 4.33 22.41
CA ILE A 68 -1.51 3.07 22.32
C ILE A 68 -1.91 3.00 20.86
N TYR A 69 -1.18 2.23 20.06
CA TYR A 69 -1.64 1.83 18.74
C TYR A 69 -2.90 1.01 19.00
N GLU A 70 -4.06 1.63 18.81
CA GLU A 70 -5.28 0.87 18.61
C GLU A 70 -5.04 -0.11 17.46
N PRO A 71 -5.64 -1.31 17.50
CA PRO A 71 -5.59 -2.21 16.35
C PRO A 71 -5.99 -1.40 15.13
N HIS A 72 -5.15 -1.37 14.10
CA HIS A 72 -5.44 -0.75 12.81
C HIS A 72 -6.61 -1.50 12.18
N VAL A 73 -7.83 -1.24 12.67
CA VAL A 73 -9.07 -1.59 12.03
C VAL A 73 -9.10 -0.78 10.76
N PHE A 74 -9.24 -1.48 9.63
CA PHE A 74 -9.47 -0.88 8.32
C PHE A 74 -10.56 0.20 8.43
N HIS A 75 -10.16 1.46 8.36
CA HIS A 75 -11.08 2.59 8.23
C HIS A 75 -11.18 2.91 6.74
N SER A 76 -12.15 2.29 6.08
CA SER A 76 -12.41 2.48 4.65
C SER A 76 -12.75 3.94 4.32
N ASP A 77 -13.22 4.72 5.29
CA ASP A 77 -13.59 6.13 5.20
C ASP A 77 -12.58 7.00 4.42
N SER A 78 -11.28 6.75 4.60
CA SER A 78 -10.23 7.52 3.90
C SER A 78 -10.13 7.17 2.41
N ILE A 79 -10.26 5.89 2.05
CA ILE A 79 -10.17 5.42 0.65
C ILE A 79 -11.46 5.75 -0.10
N GLU A 80 -12.62 5.50 0.53
CA GLU A 80 -13.96 5.76 -0.02
C GLU A 80 -14.18 7.25 -0.35
N SER A 81 -13.51 8.16 0.37
CA SER A 81 -13.61 9.60 0.10
C SER A 81 -12.98 10.02 -1.24
N LYS A 82 -12.08 9.21 -1.81
CA LYS A 82 -11.28 9.56 -2.99
C LYS A 82 -11.43 8.58 -4.15
N HIS A 83 -11.87 7.36 -3.89
CA HIS A 83 -11.96 6.30 -4.89
C HIS A 83 -13.32 5.61 -4.82
N GLU A 84 -13.76 5.08 -5.97
CA GLU A 84 -14.94 4.22 -6.02
C GLU A 84 -14.53 2.83 -5.48
N VAL A 85 -14.97 2.53 -4.26
CA VAL A 85 -14.64 1.29 -3.54
C VAL A 85 -15.87 0.39 -3.47
N THR A 86 -15.68 -0.89 -3.80
CA THR A 86 -16.66 -1.95 -3.60
C THR A 86 -16.08 -2.97 -2.63
N ILE A 87 -16.68 -3.09 -1.44
CA ILE A 87 -16.25 -4.08 -0.45
C ILE A 87 -16.76 -5.46 -0.89
N LEU A 88 -15.87 -6.45 -0.94
CA LEU A 88 -16.22 -7.83 -1.27
C LEU A 88 -16.56 -8.63 0.00
N SER A 89 -16.98 -9.88 -0.13
CA SER A 89 -17.46 -10.68 1.01
C SER A 89 -16.38 -10.87 2.10
N GLY A 90 -16.44 -10.04 3.15
CA GLY A 90 -15.51 -10.02 4.28
C GLY A 90 -14.95 -8.61 4.52
N LEU A 91 -14.48 -8.29 5.73
CA LEU A 91 -13.87 -6.98 6.03
C LEU A 91 -12.43 -6.82 5.49
N ASN A 92 -11.89 -7.87 4.86
CA ASN A 92 -10.46 -7.95 4.49
C ASN A 92 -10.23 -7.88 2.98
N GLU A 93 -11.27 -7.81 2.16
CA GLU A 93 -11.15 -7.77 0.70
C GLU A 93 -12.02 -6.65 0.14
N PHE A 94 -11.43 -5.82 -0.72
CA PHE A 94 -12.15 -4.74 -1.39
C PHE A 94 -11.60 -4.52 -2.80
N VAL A 95 -12.43 -3.93 -3.65
CA VAL A 95 -12.10 -3.56 -5.02
C VAL A 95 -12.15 -2.05 -5.15
N VAL A 96 -11.18 -1.49 -5.84
CA VAL A 96 -11.09 -0.06 -6.10
C VAL A 96 -11.03 0.18 -7.60
N LYS A 97 -11.84 1.13 -8.08
CA LYS A 97 -11.71 1.63 -9.44
C LYS A 97 -10.49 2.54 -9.55
N PHE A 98 -9.55 2.15 -10.40
CA PHE A 98 -8.27 2.81 -10.58
C PHE A 98 -8.14 3.34 -12.00
N HIS A 99 -7.86 4.63 -12.11
CA HIS A 99 -7.61 5.29 -13.38
C HIS A 99 -6.12 5.33 -13.68
N GLY A 100 -5.78 5.08 -14.95
CA GLY A 100 -4.41 5.13 -15.44
C GLY A 100 -3.73 6.47 -15.12
N PRO A 101 -2.52 6.47 -14.54
CA PRO A 101 -1.85 7.70 -14.16
C PRO A 101 -1.53 8.59 -15.37
N PRO A 102 -1.69 9.92 -15.27
CA PRO A 102 -1.38 10.83 -16.35
C PRO A 102 0.12 10.84 -16.67
N GLY A 103 0.47 11.05 -17.94
CA GLY A 103 1.86 11.05 -18.41
C GLY A 103 2.49 9.66 -18.52
N THR A 104 1.72 8.58 -18.29
CA THR A 104 2.15 7.20 -18.48
C THR A 104 1.50 6.59 -19.73
N PRO A 105 2.03 5.49 -20.29
CA PRO A 105 1.36 4.76 -21.37
C PRO A 105 -0.03 4.23 -20.99
N TYR A 106 -0.32 4.16 -19.69
CA TYR A 106 -1.57 3.66 -19.12
C TYR A 106 -2.68 4.72 -19.02
N GLU A 107 -2.36 5.99 -19.32
CA GLU A 107 -3.31 7.10 -19.25
C GLU A 107 -4.59 6.81 -20.05
N GLY A 108 -5.73 7.14 -19.46
CA GLY A 108 -7.06 6.91 -20.04
C GLY A 108 -7.62 5.50 -19.84
N GLY A 109 -6.81 4.54 -19.35
CA GLY A 109 -7.31 3.24 -18.95
C GLY A 109 -8.02 3.25 -17.59
N VAL A 110 -8.94 2.31 -17.40
CA VAL A 110 -9.73 2.13 -16.19
C VAL A 110 -9.67 0.67 -15.76
N TRP A 111 -9.24 0.43 -14.53
CA TRP A 111 -9.09 -0.91 -13.97
C TRP A 111 -9.86 -1.08 -12.68
N LYS A 112 -10.32 -2.31 -12.42
CA LYS A 112 -10.77 -2.74 -11.11
C LYS A 112 -9.62 -3.45 -10.42
N VAL A 113 -9.17 -2.92 -9.29
CA VAL A 113 -8.05 -3.45 -8.53
C VAL A 113 -8.58 -4.05 -7.25
N ARG A 114 -8.43 -5.36 -7.11
CA ARG A 114 -8.70 -6.10 -5.87
C ARG A 114 -7.52 -5.94 -4.92
N VAL A 115 -7.83 -5.65 -3.67
CA VAL A 115 -6.89 -5.64 -2.54
C VAL A 115 -7.38 -6.64 -1.50
N ASP A 116 -6.50 -7.54 -1.11
CA ASP A 116 -6.74 -8.58 -0.09
C ASP A 116 -5.77 -8.38 1.08
N LEU A 117 -6.33 -8.22 2.28
CA LEU A 117 -5.59 -7.99 3.52
C LEU A 117 -5.31 -9.33 4.21
N PRO A 118 -4.03 -9.71 4.42
CA PRO A 118 -3.70 -10.96 5.10
C PRO A 118 -3.99 -10.89 6.61
N ASP A 119 -4.11 -12.04 7.27
CA ASP A 119 -4.33 -12.15 8.73
C ASP A 119 -3.32 -11.38 9.59
N LYS A 120 -2.09 -11.18 9.08
CA LYS A 120 -1.01 -10.48 9.77
C LYS A 120 -0.83 -9.03 9.31
N TYR A 121 -1.81 -8.45 8.63
CA TYR A 121 -1.83 -7.03 8.29
C TYR A 121 -1.79 -6.17 9.58
N PRO A 122 -1.05 -5.03 9.62
CA PRO A 122 -0.25 -4.43 8.54
C PRO A 122 1.23 -4.88 8.49
N PHE A 123 1.63 -5.85 9.31
CA PHE A 123 3.01 -6.37 9.32
C PHE A 123 3.35 -7.20 8.08
N LYS A 124 2.33 -7.79 7.44
CA LYS A 124 2.42 -8.31 6.08
C LYS A 124 1.71 -7.36 5.11
N SER A 125 2.30 -7.17 3.94
CA SER A 125 1.73 -6.40 2.85
C SER A 125 0.43 -7.02 2.33
N PRO A 126 -0.50 -6.19 1.81
CA PRO A 126 -1.68 -6.69 1.12
C PRO A 126 -1.31 -7.33 -0.22
N SER A 127 -2.14 -8.24 -0.69
CA SER A 127 -2.07 -8.76 -2.06
C SER A 127 -2.87 -7.86 -2.98
N ILE A 128 -2.29 -7.47 -4.12
CA ILE A 128 -2.91 -6.56 -5.09
C ILE A 128 -3.07 -7.30 -6.42
N GLY A 129 -4.26 -7.22 -7.02
CA GLY A 129 -4.54 -7.84 -8.31
C GLY A 129 -5.49 -7.01 -9.19
N PHE A 130 -5.15 -6.90 -10.47
CA PHE A 130 -5.99 -6.29 -11.49
C PHE A 130 -7.05 -7.31 -11.96
N MET A 131 -8.33 -6.96 -11.86
CA MET A 131 -9.43 -7.86 -12.22
C MET A 131 -9.64 -7.93 -13.74
N ASN A 132 -9.40 -6.83 -14.45
CA ASN A 132 -9.37 -6.76 -15.90
C ASN A 132 -7.92 -6.67 -16.39
N LYS A 133 -7.68 -7.09 -17.64
CA LYS A 133 -6.33 -7.30 -18.17
C LYS A 133 -5.50 -6.01 -18.23
N ILE A 134 -4.23 -6.15 -17.89
CA ILE A 134 -3.20 -5.11 -18.01
C ILE A 134 -1.91 -5.74 -18.54
N PHE A 135 -1.22 -5.05 -19.45
CA PHE A 135 0.07 -5.47 -19.97
C PHE A 135 1.20 -4.72 -19.24
N HIS A 136 1.92 -5.40 -18.35
CA HIS A 136 2.96 -4.79 -17.52
C HIS A 136 4.00 -5.82 -17.04
N PRO A 137 5.32 -5.51 -16.98
CA PRO A 137 6.39 -6.44 -16.58
C PRO A 137 6.18 -7.11 -15.21
N ASN A 138 5.71 -6.36 -14.22
CA ASN A 138 5.54 -6.83 -12.84
C ASN A 138 4.10 -7.27 -12.50
N ILE A 139 3.25 -7.47 -13.51
CA ILE A 139 1.87 -7.94 -13.31
C ILE A 139 1.69 -9.19 -14.14
N ASP A 140 1.23 -10.27 -13.50
CA ASP A 140 0.91 -11.51 -14.20
C ASP A 140 -0.28 -11.30 -15.13
N GLU A 141 -0.14 -11.66 -16.41
CA GLU A 141 -1.15 -11.35 -17.42
C GLU A 141 -2.41 -12.22 -17.31
N ALA A 142 -2.28 -13.43 -16.74
CA ALA A 142 -3.39 -14.37 -16.60
C ALA A 142 -4.25 -14.05 -15.37
N SER A 143 -3.61 -13.83 -14.22
CA SER A 143 -4.29 -13.59 -12.93
C SER A 143 -4.46 -12.11 -12.59
N GLY A 144 -3.68 -11.22 -13.21
CA GLY A 144 -3.61 -9.80 -12.87
C GLY A 144 -2.83 -9.50 -11.58
N THR A 145 -2.19 -10.50 -10.98
CA THR A 145 -1.49 -10.36 -9.70
C THR A 145 -0.25 -9.49 -9.84
N VAL A 146 -0.09 -8.49 -8.96
CA VAL A 146 1.12 -7.68 -8.86
C VAL A 146 2.19 -8.47 -8.12
N CYS A 147 3.43 -8.41 -8.61
CA CYS A 147 4.56 -9.10 -7.97
C CYS A 147 4.73 -8.69 -6.50
N LEU A 148 4.66 -9.68 -5.60
CA LEU A 148 4.76 -9.47 -4.16
C LEU A 148 6.10 -8.86 -3.74
N ASP A 149 7.19 -9.24 -4.40
CA ASP A 149 8.52 -8.71 -4.09
C ASP A 149 8.63 -7.21 -4.38
N VAL A 150 7.93 -6.72 -5.41
CA VAL A 150 7.89 -5.29 -5.73
C VAL A 150 7.08 -4.52 -4.69
N ILE A 151 5.97 -5.09 -4.21
CA ILE A 151 5.18 -4.50 -3.11
C ILE A 151 6.04 -4.43 -1.84
N ASN A 152 6.74 -5.50 -1.49
CA ASN A 152 7.53 -5.62 -0.28
C ASN A 152 8.75 -4.68 -0.22
N GLN A 153 9.22 -4.16 -1.35
CA GLN A 153 10.28 -3.15 -1.38
C GLN A 153 9.83 -1.79 -0.83
N THR A 154 8.53 -1.49 -0.93
CA THR A 154 7.96 -0.19 -0.53
C THR A 154 7.11 -0.29 0.74
N TRP A 155 6.52 -1.46 0.99
CA TRP A 155 5.58 -1.65 2.09
C TRP A 155 6.24 -1.52 3.47
N THR A 156 5.58 -0.78 4.35
CA THR A 156 5.87 -0.76 5.79
C THR A 156 4.55 -0.77 6.55
N ALA A 157 4.54 -1.19 7.82
CA ALA A 157 3.31 -1.20 8.63
C ALA A 157 2.69 0.21 8.85
N LEU A 158 3.45 1.27 8.55
CA LEU A 158 3.01 2.66 8.60
C LEU A 158 2.45 3.16 7.25
N TYR A 159 2.48 2.32 6.22
CA TYR A 159 2.03 2.67 4.87
C TYR A 159 0.51 2.59 4.80
N ASP A 160 -0.15 3.74 4.64
CA ASP A 160 -1.60 3.80 4.48
C ASP A 160 -2.05 3.10 3.17
N LEU A 161 -3.22 2.47 3.18
CA LEU A 161 -3.80 1.80 2.03
C LEU A 161 -4.13 2.78 0.89
N THR A 162 -4.46 4.03 1.20
CA THR A 162 -4.63 5.09 0.19
C THR A 162 -3.37 5.26 -0.66
N ASN A 163 -2.18 5.11 -0.06
CA ASN A 163 -0.91 5.26 -0.77
C ASN A 163 -0.69 4.16 -1.82
N ILE A 164 -1.40 3.03 -1.75
CA ILE A 164 -1.36 2.01 -2.81
C ILE A 164 -1.78 2.64 -4.15
N PHE A 165 -2.86 3.41 -4.14
CA PHE A 165 -3.45 4.02 -5.33
C PHE A 165 -2.86 5.39 -5.65
N GLU A 166 -2.45 6.15 -4.62
CA GLU A 166 -1.90 7.50 -4.81
C GLU A 166 -0.40 7.51 -5.13
N SER A 167 0.33 6.47 -4.74
CA SER A 167 1.80 6.43 -4.83
C SER A 167 2.31 5.14 -5.46
N PHE A 168 2.08 3.99 -4.86
CA PHE A 168 2.69 2.73 -5.29
C PHE A 168 2.33 2.35 -6.73
N LEU A 169 1.04 2.23 -7.07
CA LEU A 169 0.60 1.84 -8.41
C LEU A 169 1.01 2.88 -9.47
N PRO A 170 0.84 4.21 -9.26
CA PRO A 170 1.35 5.20 -10.19
C PRO A 170 2.85 5.10 -10.45
N GLN A 171 3.66 4.91 -9.40
CA GLN A 171 5.11 4.76 -9.56
C GLN A 171 5.47 3.46 -10.28
N LEU A 172 4.80 2.35 -9.96
CA LEU A 172 5.02 1.07 -10.61
C LEU A 172 4.74 1.14 -12.12
N LEU A 173 3.60 1.73 -12.50
CA LEU A 173 3.20 1.85 -13.91
C LEU A 173 4.08 2.84 -14.70
N ALA A 174 4.62 3.86 -14.04
CA ALA A 174 5.56 4.79 -14.66
C ALA A 174 6.96 4.19 -14.84
N TYR A 175 7.41 3.40 -13.86
CA TYR A 175 8.78 2.85 -13.80
C TYR A 175 8.76 1.35 -13.49
N PRO A 176 8.43 0.49 -14.49
CA PRO A 176 8.44 -0.95 -14.31
C PRO A 176 9.82 -1.46 -13.92
N ASN A 177 9.87 -2.50 -13.08
CA ASN A 177 11.10 -3.21 -12.76
C ASN A 177 11.29 -4.38 -13.75
N PRO A 178 12.27 -4.33 -14.68
CA PRO A 178 12.50 -5.41 -15.64
C PRO A 178 13.32 -6.57 -15.06
N ILE A 179 13.79 -6.48 -13.81
CA ILE A 179 14.55 -7.52 -13.13
C ILE A 179 13.55 -8.55 -12.58
N ASP A 180 13.68 -9.79 -13.02
CA ASP A 180 12.79 -10.91 -12.67
C ASP A 180 11.28 -10.61 -12.87
N PRO A 181 10.85 -10.37 -14.13
CA PRO A 181 9.48 -9.96 -14.43
C PRO A 181 8.49 -11.13 -14.34
N LEU A 182 7.25 -10.85 -13.93
CA LEU A 182 6.15 -11.82 -14.06
C LEU A 182 5.71 -11.98 -15.52
N ASN A 183 5.78 -10.90 -16.30
CA ASN A 183 5.51 -10.91 -17.73
C ASN A 183 6.80 -10.64 -18.51
N GLY A 184 7.46 -11.73 -18.95
CA GLY A 184 8.70 -11.68 -19.71
C GLY A 184 8.57 -10.96 -21.06
N ASP A 185 7.43 -11.10 -21.74
CA ASP A 185 7.18 -10.44 -23.01
C ASP A 185 7.06 -8.91 -22.84
N ALA A 186 6.33 -8.47 -21.81
CA ALA A 186 6.21 -7.07 -21.46
C ALA A 186 7.58 -6.47 -21.10
N ALA A 187 8.39 -7.19 -20.31
CA ALA A 187 9.73 -6.75 -19.94
C ALA A 187 10.66 -6.64 -21.16
N ALA A 188 10.64 -7.63 -22.06
CA ALA A 188 11.45 -7.61 -23.27
C ALA A 188 11.07 -6.45 -24.20
N MET A 189 9.76 -6.19 -24.37
CA MET A 189 9.29 -5.03 -25.13
C MET A 189 9.70 -3.72 -24.46
N TYR A 190 9.53 -3.61 -23.13
CA TYR A 190 9.91 -2.41 -22.37
C TYR A 190 11.40 -2.07 -22.54
N LEU A 191 12.28 -3.07 -22.48
CA LEU A 191 13.74 -2.88 -22.60
C LEU A 191 14.22 -2.63 -24.03
N HIS A 192 13.66 -3.34 -25.02
CA HIS A 192 14.24 -3.38 -26.36
C HIS A 192 13.38 -2.69 -27.43
N ARG A 193 12.07 -2.50 -27.18
CA ARG A 193 11.10 -1.96 -28.15
C ARG A 193 10.06 -1.08 -27.44
N PRO A 194 10.49 0.06 -26.86
CA PRO A 194 9.62 0.89 -26.00
C PRO A 194 8.41 1.49 -26.73
N GLU A 195 8.50 1.72 -28.04
CA GLU A 195 7.35 2.22 -28.82
C GLU A 195 6.31 1.12 -29.07
N ASP A 196 6.74 -0.10 -29.39
CA ASP A 196 5.85 -1.26 -29.51
C ASP A 196 5.17 -1.57 -28.17
N TYR A 197 5.92 -1.45 -27.07
CA TYR A 197 5.40 -1.59 -25.71
C TYR A 197 4.24 -0.63 -25.45
N LYS A 198 4.45 0.67 -25.74
CA LYS A 198 3.40 1.69 -25.61
C LYS A 198 2.20 1.41 -26.52
N HIS A 199 2.43 0.96 -27.74
CA HIS A 199 1.36 0.63 -28.68
C HIS A 199 0.51 -0.53 -28.16
N LYS A 200 1.16 -1.62 -27.72
CA LYS A 200 0.47 -2.78 -27.15
C LYS A 200 -0.33 -2.43 -25.90
N ILE A 201 0.18 -1.55 -25.02
CA ILE A 201 -0.59 -1.06 -23.87
C ILE A 201 -1.86 -0.34 -24.32
N LYS A 202 -1.78 0.53 -25.32
CA LYS A 202 -2.96 1.23 -25.86
C LYS A 202 -4.00 0.28 -26.42
N GLU A 203 -3.58 -0.76 -27.14
CA GLU A 203 -4.48 -1.82 -27.62
C GLU A 203 -5.16 -2.55 -26.45
N TYR A 204 -4.41 -2.87 -25.39
CA TYR A 204 -4.97 -3.50 -24.18
C TYR A 204 -5.98 -2.60 -23.49
N ILE A 205 -5.71 -1.30 -23.41
CA ILE A 205 -6.63 -0.34 -22.81
C ILE A 205 -7.95 -0.33 -23.59
N GLN A 206 -7.87 -0.15 -24.91
CA GLN A 206 -9.05 -0.10 -25.77
C GLN A 206 -9.89 -1.37 -25.71
N LYS A 207 -9.25 -2.53 -25.47
CA LYS A 207 -9.92 -3.82 -25.49
C LYS A 207 -10.47 -4.26 -24.12
N TYR A 208 -9.79 -3.90 -23.02
CA TYR A 208 -10.06 -4.50 -21.70
C TYR A 208 -10.23 -3.47 -20.58
N ALA A 209 -9.87 -2.21 -20.79
CA ALA A 209 -9.79 -1.20 -19.73
C ALA A 209 -10.47 0.11 -20.12
N THR A 210 -11.55 0.05 -20.90
CA THR A 210 -12.49 1.17 -21.08
C THR A 210 -13.69 1.01 -20.15
N GLU A 211 -14.41 2.10 -19.90
CA GLU A 211 -15.64 2.07 -19.08
C GLU A 211 -16.69 1.14 -19.68
N GLU A 212 -16.79 1.09 -21.01
CA GLU A 212 -17.70 0.21 -21.73
C GLU A 212 -17.30 -1.26 -21.56
N ALA A 213 -16.01 -1.59 -21.72
CA ALA A 213 -15.51 -2.95 -21.56
C ALA A 213 -15.68 -3.47 -20.12
N LEU A 214 -15.60 -2.59 -19.12
CA LEU A 214 -15.86 -2.95 -17.72
C LEU A 214 -17.32 -3.32 -17.48
N LYS A 215 -18.26 -2.57 -18.08
CA LYS A 215 -19.71 -2.85 -17.96
C LYS A 215 -20.08 -4.17 -18.63
N GLU A 216 -19.57 -4.41 -19.84
CA GLU A 216 -19.81 -5.66 -20.57
C GLU A 216 -19.34 -6.90 -19.78
N GLN A 217 -18.21 -6.80 -19.07
CA GLN A 217 -17.70 -7.90 -18.23
C GLN A 217 -18.56 -8.16 -16.99
N GLU A 218 -19.24 -7.15 -16.46
CA GLU A 218 -20.17 -7.31 -15.34
C GLU A 218 -21.49 -7.95 -15.78
N GLU A 219 -22.03 -7.48 -16.90
CA GLU A 219 -23.28 -8.00 -17.48
C GLU A 219 -23.11 -9.45 -17.96
N GLY A 220 -21.97 -9.77 -18.59
CA GLY A 220 -21.66 -11.12 -19.04
C GLY A 220 -21.39 -12.15 -17.93
N ARG A 221 -21.19 -11.71 -16.67
CA ARG A 221 -21.00 -12.59 -15.50
C ARG A 221 -22.29 -12.90 -14.75
N GLY A 222 -23.38 -12.19 -15.08
CA GLY A 222 -24.67 -12.27 -14.39
C GLY A 222 -25.60 -13.42 -14.83
N ASP A 223 -25.26 -14.20 -15.86
CA ASP A 223 -26.14 -15.27 -16.38
C ASP A 223 -25.60 -16.67 -16.07
N SER A 224 -25.74 -17.09 -14.80
CA SER A 224 -25.67 -18.50 -14.40
C SER A 224 -26.45 -18.75 -13.09
N SER A 225 -27.70 -18.29 -13.01
CA SER A 225 -28.66 -18.82 -12.03
C SER A 225 -30.11 -18.51 -12.44
N SER A 226 -30.67 -19.42 -13.23
CA SER A 226 -32.08 -19.89 -13.29
C SER A 226 -33.24 -18.96 -12.92
N GLU A 227 -34.10 -18.66 -13.91
CA GLU A 227 -35.58 -18.82 -13.87
C GLU A 227 -36.19 -18.42 -15.24
N SER A 228 -36.36 -19.36 -16.17
CA SER A 228 -37.59 -20.13 -16.44
C SER A 228 -38.88 -19.33 -16.69
N SER A 229 -39.36 -19.42 -17.94
CA SER A 229 -40.76 -19.49 -18.40
C SER A 229 -41.77 -18.45 -17.91
N MET A 230 -42.16 -17.55 -18.82
CA MET A 230 -43.55 -17.10 -18.93
C MET A 230 -44.04 -17.40 -20.34
N SER A 231 -45.06 -18.25 -20.42
CA SER A 231 -45.80 -18.61 -21.62
C SER A 231 -46.90 -17.59 -21.83
N ASP A 232 -47.04 -17.05 -23.04
CA ASP A 232 -48.19 -16.22 -23.40
C ASP A 232 -49.21 -17.10 -24.13
N PHE A 233 -50.35 -17.26 -23.46
CA PHE A 233 -51.50 -18.06 -23.85
C PHE A 233 -52.51 -17.07 -24.45
N SER A 234 -52.77 -17.11 -25.76
CA SER A 234 -53.87 -16.34 -26.35
C SER A 234 -55.13 -17.19 -26.32
N GLU A 235 -56.05 -16.85 -25.41
CA GLU A 235 -57.42 -17.36 -25.39
C GLU A 235 -58.33 -16.52 -26.29
N ASP A 236 -59.16 -17.23 -27.03
CA ASP A 236 -60.23 -16.78 -27.92
C ASP A 236 -61.22 -15.84 -27.24
N GLU A 237 -61.49 -14.69 -27.86
CA GLU A 237 -62.73 -13.91 -27.62
C GLU A 237 -63.67 -14.15 -28.80
N ALA A 238 -64.69 -14.97 -28.56
CA ALA A 238 -65.88 -15.07 -29.40
C ALA A 238 -66.81 -13.89 -29.09
N GLN A 239 -67.04 -13.02 -30.08
CA GLN A 239 -68.17 -12.09 -30.06
C GLN A 239 -69.09 -12.35 -31.25
N ASP A 240 -70.14 -13.10 -30.90
CA ASP A 240 -71.53 -12.89 -31.27
C ASP A 240 -71.84 -11.64 -32.13
N MET A 241 -72.35 -11.87 -33.34
CA MET A 241 -73.13 -10.87 -34.06
C MET A 241 -74.18 -11.59 -34.92
N GLU A 242 -75.32 -11.87 -34.29
CA GLU A 242 -76.59 -12.12 -34.96
C GLU A 242 -77.26 -10.76 -35.24
N LEU A 243 -77.54 -10.48 -36.53
CA LEU A 243 -78.77 -9.89 -37.10
C LEU A 243 -78.57 -9.52 -38.58
#